data_AF-A0A535IL80-F1
#
_entry.id   AF-A0A535IL80-F1
#
_cell.length_a   1.000
_cell.length_b   1.000
_cell.length_c   1.000
_cell.angle_alpha   90.00
_cell.angle_beta   90.00
_cell.angle_gamma   90.00
#
_symmetry.space_group_name_H-M   'P 1'
#
loop_
_entity.id
_entity.type
_entity.pdbx_description
1 polymer ?
#
loop_
_entity_poly.entity_id
_entity_poly.type
_entity_poly.pdbx_seq_one_letter_code
_entity_poly.pdbx_strand_id
1 'polypeptide(L)' 'MASAEANGIVTGVGSTQDGGAGHVTFYVSVKDIDKALEKATKLGGKVVMPKMSPGPNATIALVADPEGHVVGLTQA' A
#
# COMPACT_ATOMS: atom_id res chain seq x y z
N MET A 1 11.14 -0.31 10.19
CA MET A 1 10.12 0.74 9.98
C MET A 1 10.47 1.90 10.89
N ALA A 2 10.57 3.11 10.34
CA ALA A 2 10.80 4.29 11.17
C ALA A 2 9.63 4.43 12.14
N SER A 3 9.96 4.58 13.43
CA SER A 3 9.01 4.91 14.50
C SER A 3 8.20 6.15 14.08
N ALA A 4 6.88 6.07 14.17
CA ALA A 4 5.99 7.20 13.94
C ALA A 4 6.08 8.20 15.11
N GLU A 5 7.21 8.90 15.19
CA GLU A 5 7.34 10.18 15.88
C GLU A 5 7.95 11.19 14.90
N ALA A 6 7.20 11.49 13.85
CA ALA A 6 7.38 12.62 12.96
C ALA A 6 6.05 12.84 12.23
N ASN A 7 5.60 14.09 12.09
CA ASN A 7 4.35 14.49 11.43
C ASN A 7 4.38 14.23 9.90
N GLY A 8 4.71 13.02 9.47
CA GLY A 8 4.97 12.64 8.09
C GLY A 8 4.02 11.56 7.57
N ILE A 9 3.84 11.54 6.25
CA ILE A 9 3.08 10.49 5.56
C ILE A 9 3.98 9.25 5.46
N VAL A 10 3.42 8.07 5.71
CA VAL A 10 4.13 6.81 5.51
C VAL A 10 4.32 6.60 4.00
N THR A 11 5.57 6.49 3.55
CA THR A 11 5.93 6.27 2.15
C THR A 11 6.88 5.11 1.98
N GLY A 12 6.85 4.47 0.82
CA GLY A 12 7.78 3.44 0.40
C GLY A 12 8.44 3.82 -0.92
N VAL A 13 9.71 3.45 -1.07
CA VAL A 13 10.46 3.59 -2.30
C VAL A 13 10.80 2.18 -2.77
N GLY A 14 10.35 1.82 -3.96
CA GLY A 14 10.51 0.47 -4.49
C GLY A 14 10.94 0.48 -5.95
N SER A 15 11.77 -0.49 -6.32
CA SER A 15 12.09 -0.80 -7.71
C SER A 15 10.91 -1.50 -8.37
N THR A 16 10.77 -1.40 -9.69
CA THR A 16 9.83 -2.24 -10.44
C THR A 16 10.52 -3.56 -10.84
N GLN A 17 9.75 -4.63 -11.00
CA GLN A 17 10.29 -5.96 -11.31
C GLN A 17 10.87 -6.07 -12.73
N ASP A 18 10.36 -5.24 -13.65
CA ASP A 18 10.78 -5.18 -15.05
C ASP A 18 12.07 -4.36 -15.26
N GLY A 19 12.70 -3.86 -14.19
CA GLY A 19 13.91 -3.06 -14.25
C GLY A 19 13.67 -1.62 -14.75
N GLY A 20 12.40 -1.22 -14.89
CA GLY A 20 11.99 0.14 -15.16
C GLY A 20 12.26 1.10 -14.00
N ALA A 21 11.84 2.35 -14.18
CA ALA A 21 11.93 3.35 -13.11
C ALA A 21 11.08 2.91 -11.91
N GLY A 22 11.70 2.87 -10.73
CA GLY A 22 11.00 2.63 -9.47
C GLY A 22 9.89 3.65 -9.20
N HIS A 23 9.13 3.42 -8.15
CA HIS A 23 8.03 4.30 -7.76
C HIS A 23 8.09 4.65 -6.27
N VAL A 24 7.53 5.82 -5.97
CA VAL A 24 7.25 6.25 -4.60
C VAL A 24 5.78 5.95 -4.32
N THR A 25 5.52 5.14 -3.31
CA THR A 25 4.17 4.79 -2.88
C THR A 25 3.84 5.50 -1.58
N PHE A 26 2.70 6.18 -1.53
CA PHE A 26 2.13 6.67 -0.28
C PHE A 26 1.18 5.63 0.31
N TYR A 27 1.23 5.45 1.62
CA TYR A 27 0.40 4.50 2.35
C TYR A 27 -0.68 5.19 3.16
N VAL A 28 -1.91 4.74 2.98
CA VAL A 28 -3.06 5.13 3.80
C VAL A 28 -3.21 4.12 4.93
N SER A 29 -3.19 4.61 6.18
CA SER A 29 -3.40 3.76 7.35
C SER A 29 -4.87 3.37 7.46
N VAL A 30 -5.12 2.07 7.61
CA VAL A 30 -6.46 1.50 7.75
C VAL A 30 -6.54 0.60 8.99
N LYS A 31 -7.73 0.50 9.58
CA LYS A 31 -7.97 -0.35 10.75
C LYS A 31 -7.93 -1.85 10.44
N ASP A 32 -8.34 -2.21 9.22
CA ASP A 32 -8.49 -3.58 8.76
C ASP A 32 -8.21 -3.61 7.25
N ILE A 33 -7.04 -4.13 6.87
CA ILE A 33 -6.59 -4.14 5.49
C ILE A 33 -7.44 -5.07 4.62
N ASP A 34 -7.95 -6.17 5.15
CA ASP A 34 -8.79 -7.11 4.41
C ASP A 34 -10.12 -6.45 4.03
N LYS A 35 -10.76 -5.77 4.99
CA LYS A 35 -11.99 -5.00 4.71
C LYS A 35 -11.76 -3.86 3.73
N ALA A 36 -10.61 -3.18 3.83
CA ALA A 36 -10.26 -2.10 2.92
C ALA A 36 -10.06 -2.63 1.48
N LEU A 37 -9.37 -3.76 1.31
CA LEU A 37 -9.17 -4.42 0.02
C LEU A 37 -10.50 -4.90 -0.59
N GLU A 38 -11.37 -5.52 0.22
CA GLU A 38 -12.70 -5.93 -0.23
C GLU A 38 -13.51 -4.73 -0.72
N LYS A 39 -13.52 -3.64 0.04
CA LYS A 39 -14.22 -2.40 -0.33
C LYS A 39 -13.64 -1.80 -1.61
N ALA A 40 -12.32 -1.70 -1.73
CA ALA A 40 -11.69 -1.13 -2.91
C ALA A 40 -12.01 -1.96 -4.16
N THR A 41 -11.99 -3.29 -4.05
CA THR A 41 -12.35 -4.20 -5.14
C THR A 41 -13.82 -4.04 -5.54
N LYS A 42 -14.75 -3.94 -4.57
CA LYS A 42 -16.18 -3.68 -4.84
C LYS A 42 -16.43 -2.36 -5.57
N LEU A 43 -15.56 -1.37 -5.38
CA LEU A 43 -15.62 -0.06 -6.05
C LEU A 43 -14.91 -0.04 -7.42
N GLY A 44 -14.41 -1.19 -7.90
CA GLY A 44 -13.75 -1.33 -9.20
C GLY A 44 -12.21 -1.25 -9.15
N GLY A 45 -11.63 -1.11 -7.96
CA GLY A 45 -10.18 -1.17 -7.77
C GLY A 45 -9.62 -2.59 -7.97
N LYS A 46 -8.32 -2.67 -8.22
CA LYS A 46 -7.58 -3.93 -8.41
C LYS A 46 -6.46 -4.05 -7.40
N VAL A 47 -6.35 -5.21 -6.77
CA VAL A 47 -5.21 -5.52 -5.90
C VAL A 47 -3.99 -5.78 -6.77
N VAL A 48 -3.03 -4.85 -6.73
CA VAL A 48 -1.76 -4.94 -7.48
C VAL A 48 -0.74 -5.76 -6.71
N MET A 49 -0.68 -5.53 -5.40
CA MET A 49 0.12 -6.31 -4.48
C MET A 49 -0.79 -6.82 -3.37
N PRO A 50 -0.98 -8.15 -3.23
CA PRO A 50 -1.72 -8.72 -2.12
C PRO A 50 -1.15 -8.28 -0.77
N LYS A 51 -1.95 -8.42 0.29
CA LYS A 51 -1.48 -8.13 1.63
C LYS A 51 -0.23 -8.96 1.95
N MET A 52 0.80 -8.30 2.44
CA MET A 52 2.03 -8.95 2.91
C MET A 52 2.61 -8.18 4.10
N SER A 53 3.44 -8.86 4.88
CA SER A 53 4.10 -8.27 6.03
C SER A 53 5.60 -8.07 5.74
N PRO A 54 6.07 -6.85 5.48
CA PRO A 54 7.47 -6.55 5.21
C PRO A 54 8.35 -6.56 6.48
N GLY A 55 7.74 -6.74 7.65
CA GLY A 55 8.41 -6.79 8.94
C GLY A 55 7.40 -6.98 10.07
N PRO A 56 7.86 -7.22 11.32
CA PRO A 56 7.00 -7.69 12.41
C PRO A 56 5.86 -6.75 12.80
N ASN A 57 5.95 -5.47 12.46
CA ASN A 57 5.03 -4.43 12.95
C ASN A 57 4.26 -3.73 11.83
N ALA A 58 4.12 -4.38 10.67
CA ALA A 58 3.29 -3.83 9.61
C ALA A 58 2.79 -4.86 8.64
N THR A 59 1.60 -4.56 8.14
CA THR A 59 1.01 -5.17 6.96
C THR A 59 0.83 -4.08 5.92
N ILE A 60 1.15 -4.39 4.66
CA ILE A 60 0.92 -3.51 3.52
C ILE A 60 0.23 -4.25 2.39
N ALA A 61 -0.47 -3.50 1.54
CA ALA A 61 -1.03 -3.97 0.27
C ALA A 61 -1.04 -2.80 -0.72
N LEU A 62 -1.04 -3.08 -2.02
CA LEU A 62 -1.17 -2.06 -3.06
C LEU A 62 -2.46 -2.26 -3.85
N VAL A 63 -3.18 -1.18 -4.08
CA VAL A 63 -4.41 -1.17 -4.88
C VAL A 63 -4.29 -0.13 -5.97
N ALA A 64 -4.70 -0.49 -7.19
CA ALA A 64 -4.92 0.44 -8.28
C ALA A 64 -6.39 0.79 -8.40
N ASP A 65 -6.71 2.05 -8.66
CA ASP A 65 -8.05 2.46 -9.10
C ASP A 65 -8.33 2.00 -10.56
N PRO A 66 -9.54 2.20 -11.10
CA PRO A 66 -9.85 1.86 -12.48
C PRO A 66 -8.98 2.57 -13.55
N GLU A 67 -8.40 3.72 -13.22
CA GLU A 67 -7.51 4.49 -14.10
C GLU A 67 -6.05 4.04 -14.00
N GLY A 68 -5.72 3.20 -13.03
CA GLY A 68 -4.39 2.62 -12.80
C GLY A 68 -3.55 3.35 -11.76
N HIS A 69 -4.09 4.33 -11.03
CA HIS A 69 -3.35 5.02 -9.97
C HIS A 69 -3.18 4.11 -8.76
N VAL A 70 -1.92 3.91 -8.35
CA VAL A 70 -1.57 2.99 -7.25
C VAL A 70 -1.46 3.74 -5.94
N VAL A 71 -2.17 3.24 -4.91
CA VAL A 71 -2.01 3.67 -3.52
C VAL A 71 -1.67 2.47 -2.63
N GLY A 72 -0.83 2.71 -1.63
CA GLY A 72 -0.56 1.73 -0.59
C GLY A 72 -1.60 1.79 0.53
N LEU A 73 -1.93 0.64 1.08
CA LEU A 73 -2.64 0.52 2.35
C LEU A 73 -1.67 -0.02 3.39
N THR A 74 -1.75 0.47 4.62
CA THR A 74 -0.97 -0.07 5.72
C THR A 74 -1.82 -0.26 6.98
N GLN A 75 -1.48 -1.27 7.76
CA GLN A 75 -2.05 -1.53 9.08
C GLN A 75 -0.90 -1.90 10.02
N ALA A 76 -0.87 -1.25 11.18
CA ALA A 76 0.03 -1.58 12.28
C ALA A 76 -0.57 -2.69 13.15
#